data_AF-A0A9C8DG60-F1
#
_entry.id   AF-A0A9C8DG60-F1
#
_cell.length_a   1.000
_cell.length_b   1.000
_cell.length_c   1.000
_cell.angle_alpha   90.00
_cell.angle_beta   90.00
_cell.angle_gamma   90.00
#
_symmetry.space_group_name_H-M   'P 1'
#
loop_
_entity.id
_entity.type
_entity.pdbx_description
1 polymer ?
#
loop_
_entity_poly.entity_id
_entity_poly.type
_entity_poly.pdbx_seq_one_letter_code
_entity_poly.pdbx_strand_id
1 'polypeptide(L)'
;MTTSSVTANELLRIKSAPQERIVLFDGHSIAYRSFYAIRDLTTPDGAAVNAVYGFWRFLTKIMRDFPSQYVAVAFDAGGQTFRHEMYEQYKANRQEMPTDLSSQLPIIQEMLSLLGIKIIFERGVEADDIMGSIALKAAARDLHVLIVTSDKDLAQLVDEHINLVRPSGRGASGGVEILDTIGVRERFGVKPGQIVDYLSLIGDTSDNVPGVPSIGPKTAVKLLTEYGSLDELISRVDELRNARTRDKLKEHTEDALLARRLVTLDEGIAVGDVPDDYTLGQVDLSGLGELLTRLNFSSVLKALSLTPSPAKTDDKGKTDEQKAEYHTILTEEELTRLADEIAHCDEISIDLETTSVDPMRARIVGIAISPRPYVGYYIPVGHDYLGAPAQLKLKAVLSALRPCIEGERPRLIGQNIKYDLIILYRNGLHPRGISFDAMIASHLINPEERRHNLERIAKTYLDYSMLSYTELAGKNGKISQVPVDKATFYASEDAEIVFRVKDLLVAGLERVGATRLFGKVEVPLVSVLARMERNG
;
A
#
# COMPACT_ATOMS: atom_id res chain seq x y z
N MET A 1 25.61 18.66 10.36
CA MET A 1 25.52 18.31 8.92
C MET A 1 24.15 18.73 8.46
N THR A 2 24.09 19.62 7.48
CA THR A 2 22.88 20.24 6.93
C THR A 2 21.89 19.17 6.46
N THR A 3 20.79 19.00 7.18
CA THR A 3 19.60 18.29 6.69
C THR A 3 19.09 19.06 5.49
N SER A 4 19.37 18.59 4.28
CA SER A 4 18.72 19.09 3.07
C SER A 4 17.22 18.93 3.26
N SER A 5 16.49 20.04 3.37
CA SER A 5 15.03 20.05 3.50
C SER A 5 14.42 19.53 2.21
N VAL A 6 13.99 18.26 2.20
CA VAL A 6 13.25 17.71 1.06
C VAL A 6 11.90 18.43 1.02
N THR A 7 11.59 19.08 -0.09
CA THR A 7 10.29 19.76 -0.26
C THR A 7 9.17 18.74 -0.47
N ALA A 8 7.91 19.10 -0.17
CA ALA A 8 6.76 18.24 -0.48
C ALA A 8 6.73 17.82 -1.95
N ASN A 9 7.17 18.72 -2.84
CA ASN A 9 7.29 18.46 -4.27
C ASN A 9 8.31 17.35 -4.56
N GLU A 10 9.49 17.37 -3.93
CA GLU A 10 10.49 16.33 -4.10
C GLU A 10 10.03 14.98 -3.51
N LEU A 11 9.41 15.01 -2.33
CA LEU A 11 8.90 13.80 -1.67
C LEU A 11 7.80 13.12 -2.49
N LEU A 12 6.88 13.91 -3.04
CA LEU A 12 5.76 13.43 -3.87
C LEU A 12 6.17 13.18 -5.33
N ARG A 13 7.42 13.46 -5.70
CA ARG A 13 7.98 13.36 -7.07
C ARG A 13 7.26 14.25 -8.08
N ILE A 14 6.89 15.44 -7.66
CA ILE A 14 6.30 16.50 -8.48
C ILE A 14 7.42 17.17 -9.29
N LYS A 15 7.46 16.91 -10.60
CA LYS A 15 8.54 17.37 -11.50
C LYS A 15 8.51 18.88 -11.77
N SER A 16 7.32 19.48 -11.79
CA SER A 16 7.07 20.92 -11.96
C SER A 16 5.62 21.21 -11.56
N ALA A 17 5.42 22.02 -10.54
CA ALA A 17 4.08 22.41 -10.10
C ALA A 17 3.71 23.76 -10.75
N PRO A 18 2.70 23.83 -11.65
CA PRO A 18 2.22 25.10 -12.17
C PRO A 18 1.76 26.00 -11.01
N GLN A 19 2.13 27.28 -11.03
CA GLN A 19 1.65 28.29 -10.08
C GLN A 19 0.19 28.71 -10.36
N GLU A 20 -0.39 28.22 -11.45
CA GLU A 20 -1.73 28.57 -11.91
C GLU A 20 -2.77 27.53 -11.50
N ARG A 21 -2.48 26.66 -10.49
CA ARG A 21 -3.41 25.60 -10.09
C ARG A 21 -3.52 25.45 -8.57
N ILE A 22 -4.75 25.21 -8.10
CA ILE A 22 -5.06 24.76 -6.74
C ILE A 22 -5.81 23.42 -6.77
N VAL A 23 -5.49 22.51 -5.84
CA VAL A 23 -6.16 21.22 -5.69
C VAL A 23 -6.81 21.13 -4.31
N LEU A 24 -8.14 20.94 -4.29
CA LEU A 24 -8.95 20.86 -3.09
C LEU A 24 -9.44 19.42 -2.93
N PHE A 25 -9.24 18.82 -1.77
CA PHE A 25 -9.66 17.45 -1.49
C PHE A 25 -10.79 17.41 -0.47
N ASP A 26 -11.81 16.62 -0.77
CA ASP A 26 -12.84 16.24 0.18
C ASP A 26 -12.32 15.11 1.09
N GLY A 27 -11.98 15.47 2.32
CA GLY A 27 -11.36 14.57 3.29
C GLY A 27 -12.25 13.38 3.67
N HIS A 28 -13.53 13.63 3.94
CA HIS A 28 -14.45 12.56 4.32
C HIS A 28 -14.77 11.63 3.16
N SER A 29 -15.07 12.16 1.98
CA SER A 29 -15.38 11.35 0.79
C SER A 29 -14.23 10.41 0.44
N ILE A 30 -12.99 10.89 0.48
CA ILE A 30 -11.81 10.07 0.21
C ILE A 30 -11.57 9.04 1.33
N ALA A 31 -11.77 9.41 2.60
CA ALA A 31 -11.62 8.49 3.73
C ALA A 31 -12.65 7.35 3.68
N TYR A 32 -13.93 7.66 3.49
CA TYR A 32 -15.00 6.66 3.33
C TYR A 32 -14.73 5.73 2.16
N ARG A 33 -14.38 6.30 1.00
CA ARG A 33 -14.04 5.50 -0.17
C ARG A 33 -12.88 4.55 0.11
N SER A 34 -11.84 5.04 0.78
CA SER A 34 -10.65 4.26 1.13
C SER A 34 -10.97 3.12 2.11
N PHE A 35 -11.81 3.41 3.11
CA PHE A 35 -12.27 2.44 4.11
C PHE A 35 -13.02 1.26 3.48
N TYR A 36 -13.99 1.52 2.61
CA TYR A 36 -14.75 0.44 1.97
C TYR A 36 -13.99 -0.27 0.84
N ALA A 37 -13.00 0.40 0.25
CA ALA A 37 -12.17 -0.12 -0.83
C ALA A 37 -11.14 -1.15 -0.37
N ILE A 38 -10.54 -0.95 0.81
CA ILE A 38 -9.47 -1.80 1.35
C ILE A 38 -10.02 -2.47 2.60
N ARG A 39 -10.07 -3.79 2.60
CA ARG A 39 -10.50 -4.59 3.76
C ARG A 39 -9.30 -5.21 4.46
N ASP A 40 -9.45 -5.46 5.75
CA ASP A 40 -8.55 -6.29 6.56
C ASP A 40 -7.10 -5.78 6.64
N LEU A 41 -6.88 -4.46 6.54
CA LEU A 41 -5.58 -3.85 6.80
C LEU A 41 -5.55 -3.28 8.23
N THR A 42 -4.84 -3.98 9.09
CA THR A 42 -4.65 -3.63 10.49
C THR A 42 -3.16 -3.49 10.84
N THR A 43 -2.89 -2.75 11.91
CA THR A 43 -1.58 -2.75 12.58
C THR A 43 -1.37 -4.04 13.38
N PRO A 44 -0.13 -4.35 13.81
CA PRO A 44 0.16 -5.56 14.59
C PRO A 44 -0.64 -5.69 15.90
N ASP A 45 -1.05 -4.58 16.50
CA ASP A 45 -1.91 -4.51 17.68
C ASP A 45 -3.42 -4.58 17.35
N GLY A 46 -3.78 -4.74 16.07
CA GLY A 46 -5.14 -5.00 15.61
C GLY A 46 -5.95 -3.76 15.23
N ALA A 47 -5.39 -2.55 15.28
CA ALA A 47 -6.11 -1.33 14.91
C ALA A 47 -6.27 -1.21 13.38
N ALA A 48 -7.45 -0.81 12.92
CA ALA A 48 -7.72 -0.61 11.49
C ALA A 48 -6.94 0.58 10.94
N VAL A 49 -6.25 0.40 9.81
CA VAL A 49 -5.46 1.44 9.13
C VAL A 49 -5.67 1.48 7.61
N ASN A 50 -6.70 0.76 7.14
CA ASN A 50 -7.10 0.66 5.75
C ASN A 50 -7.48 2.01 5.11
N ALA A 51 -8.22 2.88 5.83
CA ALA A 51 -8.61 4.19 5.35
C ALA A 51 -7.40 5.11 5.22
N VAL A 52 -6.49 5.11 6.21
CA VAL A 52 -5.25 5.92 6.18
C VAL A 52 -4.38 5.54 4.98
N TYR A 53 -4.17 4.24 4.77
CA TYR A 53 -3.37 3.74 3.64
C TYR A 53 -3.99 4.10 2.28
N GLY A 54 -5.31 3.92 2.14
CA GLY A 54 -6.02 4.26 0.91
C GLY A 54 -6.00 5.76 0.62
N PHE A 55 -6.19 6.58 1.65
CA PHE A 55 -6.13 8.04 1.56
C PHE A 55 -4.77 8.48 1.06
N TRP A 56 -3.69 8.01 1.70
CA TRP A 56 -2.31 8.28 1.30
C TRP A 56 -2.06 7.92 -0.17
N ARG A 57 -2.43 6.71 -0.60
CA ARG A 57 -2.23 6.26 -1.98
C ARG A 57 -2.98 7.11 -2.99
N PHE A 58 -4.20 7.51 -2.66
CA PHE A 58 -5.01 8.32 -3.55
C PHE A 58 -4.51 9.77 -3.63
N LEU A 59 -4.23 10.39 -2.48
CA LEU A 59 -3.62 11.72 -2.38
C LEU A 59 -2.33 11.80 -3.20
N THR A 60 -1.38 10.89 -2.96
CA THR A 60 -0.10 10.87 -3.69
C THR A 60 -0.25 10.62 -5.19
N LYS A 61 -1.26 9.85 -5.60
CA LYS A 61 -1.59 9.66 -7.02
C LYS A 61 -2.08 10.96 -7.64
N ILE A 62 -3.07 11.62 -7.04
CA ILE A 62 -3.61 12.89 -7.54
C ILE A 62 -2.53 13.95 -7.60
N MET A 63 -1.72 14.08 -6.55
CA MET A 63 -0.60 15.04 -6.51
C MET A 63 0.45 14.80 -7.60
N ARG A 64 0.60 13.55 -8.06
CA ARG A 64 1.52 13.21 -9.15
C ARG A 64 0.90 13.45 -10.53
N ASP A 65 -0.36 13.08 -10.71
CA ASP A 65 -1.09 13.24 -11.96
C ASP A 65 -1.43 14.71 -12.22
N PHE A 66 -1.69 15.46 -11.15
CA PHE A 66 -2.05 16.88 -11.13
C PHE A 66 -1.17 17.65 -10.14
N PRO A 67 0.09 17.91 -10.49
CA PRO A 67 0.98 18.66 -9.62
C PRO A 67 0.45 20.08 -9.38
N SER A 68 0.61 20.58 -8.15
CA SER A 68 0.11 21.87 -7.68
C SER A 68 0.96 22.37 -6.50
N GLN A 69 1.16 23.69 -6.41
CA GLN A 69 1.78 24.34 -5.24
C GLN A 69 0.76 24.65 -4.15
N TYR A 70 -0.52 24.77 -4.53
CA TYR A 70 -1.62 25.09 -3.65
C TYR A 70 -2.49 23.86 -3.42
N VAL A 71 -2.59 23.41 -2.17
CA VAL A 71 -3.28 22.16 -1.82
C VAL A 71 -3.95 22.30 -0.46
N ALA A 72 -5.21 21.89 -0.39
CA ALA A 72 -5.95 21.83 0.85
C ALA A 72 -6.83 20.58 0.94
N VAL A 73 -7.10 20.14 2.17
CA VAL A 73 -8.09 19.10 2.47
C VAL A 73 -9.14 19.68 3.41
N ALA A 74 -10.40 19.66 2.97
CA ALA A 74 -11.53 20.06 3.78
C ALA A 74 -12.14 18.86 4.51
N PHE A 75 -12.48 19.02 5.78
CA PHE A 75 -13.24 18.06 6.57
C PHE A 75 -14.47 18.75 7.17
N ASP A 76 -15.52 17.97 7.41
CA ASP A 76 -16.65 18.43 8.22
C ASP A 76 -16.24 18.51 9.69
N ALA A 77 -16.62 19.59 10.37
CA ALA A 77 -16.37 19.76 11.80
C ALA A 77 -17.28 18.90 12.71
N GLY A 78 -18.27 18.22 12.12
CA GLY A 78 -19.31 17.49 12.82
C GLY A 78 -20.32 18.41 13.52
N GLY A 79 -21.50 17.84 13.84
CA GLY A 79 -22.59 18.57 14.48
C GLY A 79 -23.57 19.22 13.49
N GLN A 80 -24.50 20.01 14.04
CA GLN A 80 -25.52 20.70 13.24
C GLN A 80 -24.91 21.84 12.43
N THR A 81 -25.43 21.99 11.21
CA THR A 81 -25.09 23.05 10.25
C THR A 81 -26.30 23.93 10.00
N PHE A 82 -26.12 25.05 9.31
CA PHE A 82 -27.25 25.91 8.92
C PHE A 82 -28.33 25.17 8.11
N ARG A 83 -27.98 24.09 7.41
CA ARG A 83 -28.96 23.24 6.70
C ARG A 83 -29.89 22.49 7.64
N HIS A 84 -29.44 22.12 8.84
CA HIS A 84 -30.29 21.49 9.86
C HIS A 84 -31.27 22.49 10.48
N GLU A 85 -30.89 23.76 10.56
CA GLU A 85 -31.80 24.84 10.96
C GLU A 85 -32.89 25.09 9.90
N MET A 86 -32.54 24.94 8.61
CA MET A 86 -33.48 25.05 7.49
C MET A 86 -34.42 23.84 7.37
N TYR A 87 -33.91 22.64 7.63
CA TYR A 87 -34.67 21.39 7.53
C TYR A 87 -34.16 20.34 8.53
N GLU A 88 -34.96 20.08 9.56
CA GLU A 88 -34.60 19.20 10.68
C GLU A 88 -34.26 17.76 10.24
N GLN A 89 -34.88 17.26 9.16
CA GLN A 89 -34.64 15.90 8.69
C GLN A 89 -33.44 15.79 7.72
N TYR A 90 -32.70 16.88 7.46
CA TYR A 90 -31.52 16.85 6.61
C TYR A 90 -30.47 15.86 7.15
N LYS A 91 -29.93 14.99 6.28
CA LYS A 91 -28.99 13.90 6.61
C LYS A 91 -29.46 12.93 7.71
N ALA A 92 -30.74 12.95 8.10
CA ALA A 92 -31.26 12.11 9.20
C ALA A 92 -31.19 10.60 8.91
N ASN A 93 -31.20 10.20 7.64
CA ASN A 93 -31.09 8.80 7.23
C ASN A 93 -29.64 8.33 7.02
N ARG A 94 -28.65 9.21 7.24
CA ARG A 94 -27.24 8.89 7.02
C ARG A 94 -26.77 7.94 8.12
N GLN A 95 -26.20 6.80 7.72
CA GLN A 95 -25.64 5.85 8.66
C GLN A 95 -24.52 6.50 9.47
N GLU A 96 -24.48 6.20 10.77
CA GLU A 96 -23.37 6.62 11.62
C GLU A 96 -22.04 6.13 11.05
N MET A 97 -21.01 6.96 11.18
CA MET A 97 -19.67 6.59 10.74
C MET A 97 -19.18 5.36 11.50
N PRO A 98 -18.66 4.32 10.81
CA PRO A 98 -18.07 3.17 11.48
C PRO A 98 -16.97 3.61 12.45
N THR A 99 -16.93 3.02 13.64
CA THR A 99 -15.92 3.33 14.68
C THR A 99 -14.49 3.15 14.18
N ASP A 100 -14.28 2.14 13.34
CA ASP A 100 -12.98 1.87 12.72
C ASP A 100 -12.56 2.98 11.75
N LEU A 101 -13.50 3.65 11.09
CA LEU A 101 -13.20 4.80 10.23
C LEU A 101 -12.99 6.07 11.06
N SER A 102 -13.85 6.32 12.06
CA SER A 102 -13.74 7.53 12.89
C SER A 102 -12.42 7.58 13.66
N SER A 103 -11.91 6.44 14.14
CA SER A 103 -10.59 6.34 14.78
C SER A 103 -9.41 6.62 13.84
N GLN A 104 -9.60 6.49 12.52
CA GLN A 104 -8.57 6.74 11.51
C GLN A 104 -8.52 8.20 11.02
N LEU A 105 -9.58 8.99 11.20
CA LEU A 105 -9.61 10.39 10.75
C LEU A 105 -8.54 11.27 11.42
N PRO A 106 -8.32 11.21 12.75
CA PRO A 106 -7.23 11.96 13.38
C PRO A 106 -5.85 11.58 12.82
N ILE A 107 -5.65 10.31 12.47
CA ILE A 107 -4.40 9.81 11.89
C ILE A 107 -4.19 10.38 10.48
N ILE A 108 -5.26 10.49 9.69
CA ILE A 108 -5.21 11.14 8.36
C ILE A 108 -4.86 12.63 8.53
N GLN A 109 -5.44 13.32 9.49
CA GLN A 109 -5.15 14.73 9.76
C GLN A 109 -3.70 14.94 10.25
N GLU A 110 -3.19 14.06 11.11
CA GLU A 110 -1.79 14.04 11.52
C GLU A 110 -0.87 13.89 10.29
N MET A 111 -1.16 12.90 9.43
CA MET A 111 -0.41 12.68 8.19
C MET A 111 -0.40 13.90 7.27
N LEU A 112 -1.55 14.54 7.07
CA LEU A 112 -1.67 15.74 6.22
C LEU A 112 -0.86 16.91 6.78
N SER A 113 -0.90 17.11 8.09
CA SER A 113 -0.11 18.13 8.78
C SER A 113 1.39 17.91 8.59
N LEU A 114 1.85 16.66 8.71
CA LEU A 114 3.26 16.28 8.50
C LEU A 114 3.72 16.48 7.05
N LEU A 115 2.80 16.40 6.08
CA LEU A 115 3.07 16.69 4.67
C LEU A 115 3.06 18.19 4.34
N GLY A 116 2.77 19.05 5.32
CA GLY A 116 2.60 20.48 5.09
C GLY A 116 1.33 20.82 4.30
N ILE A 117 0.33 19.95 4.28
CA ILE A 117 -0.93 20.20 3.58
C ILE A 117 -1.90 20.92 4.52
N LYS A 118 -2.52 22.00 4.04
CA LYS A 118 -3.50 22.77 4.81
C LYS A 118 -4.75 21.92 5.05
N ILE A 119 -5.13 21.77 6.31
CA ILE A 119 -6.39 21.16 6.74
C ILE A 119 -7.36 22.28 7.10
N ILE A 120 -8.61 22.18 6.63
CA ILE A 120 -9.64 23.18 6.89
C ILE A 120 -10.91 22.49 7.36
N PHE A 121 -11.52 23.04 8.39
CA PHE A 121 -12.86 22.70 8.84
C PHE A 121 -13.37 23.88 9.65
N GLU A 122 -14.66 24.16 9.54
CA GLU A 122 -15.33 25.23 10.29
C GLU A 122 -16.60 24.69 10.93
N ARG A 123 -16.83 25.04 12.19
CA ARG A 123 -17.99 24.54 12.93
C ARG A 123 -19.27 25.15 12.34
N GLY A 124 -20.25 24.31 12.04
CA GLY A 124 -21.53 24.74 11.49
C GLY A 124 -21.54 24.89 9.96
N VAL A 125 -20.42 24.63 9.29
CA VAL A 125 -20.25 24.72 7.84
C VAL A 125 -19.82 23.35 7.30
N GLU A 126 -20.30 22.95 6.12
CA GLU A 126 -19.91 21.69 5.49
C GLU A 126 -18.62 21.85 4.69
N ALA A 127 -17.89 20.75 4.51
CA ALA A 127 -16.65 20.76 3.72
C ALA A 127 -16.88 21.26 2.28
N ASP A 128 -18.05 20.98 1.72
CA ASP A 128 -18.43 21.38 0.35
C ASP A 128 -18.57 22.90 0.21
N ASP A 129 -19.13 23.59 1.21
CA ASP A 129 -19.24 25.05 1.22
C ASP A 129 -17.85 25.70 1.31
N ILE A 130 -16.99 25.17 2.18
CA ILE A 130 -15.59 25.61 2.33
C ILE A 130 -14.85 25.47 1.00
N MET A 131 -14.92 24.29 0.38
CA MET A 131 -14.28 24.04 -0.91
C MET A 131 -14.85 24.95 -2.00
N GLY A 132 -16.17 25.17 -2.01
CA GLY A 132 -16.83 26.05 -2.97
C GLY A 132 -16.36 27.50 -2.87
N SER A 133 -16.32 28.05 -1.67
CA SER A 133 -15.78 29.39 -1.43
C SER A 133 -14.31 29.54 -1.85
N ILE A 134 -13.47 28.53 -1.60
CA ILE A 134 -12.06 28.56 -2.03
C ILE A 134 -11.96 28.49 -3.56
N ALA A 135 -12.73 27.60 -4.18
CA ALA A 135 -12.74 27.40 -5.62
C ALA A 135 -13.10 28.69 -6.36
N LEU A 136 -14.17 29.36 -5.96
CA LEU A 136 -14.62 30.60 -6.59
C LEU A 136 -13.61 31.74 -6.41
N LYS A 137 -13.03 31.88 -5.20
CA LYS A 137 -11.98 32.88 -4.93
C LYS A 137 -10.70 32.60 -5.71
N ALA A 138 -10.34 31.33 -5.92
CA ALA A 138 -9.18 30.95 -6.72
C ALA A 138 -9.42 31.19 -8.22
N ALA A 139 -10.60 30.80 -8.73
CA ALA A 139 -10.99 31.05 -10.12
C ALA A 139 -11.03 32.55 -10.44
N ALA A 140 -11.54 33.39 -9.53
CA ALA A 140 -11.53 34.85 -9.67
C ALA A 140 -10.12 35.46 -9.72
N ARG A 141 -9.10 34.71 -9.30
CA ARG A 141 -7.68 35.05 -9.38
C ARG A 141 -6.97 34.37 -10.56
N ASP A 142 -7.73 33.82 -11.51
CA ASP A 142 -7.25 33.14 -12.73
C ASP A 142 -6.49 31.82 -12.46
N LEU A 143 -6.77 31.17 -11.32
CA LEU A 143 -6.24 29.83 -11.05
C LEU A 143 -7.18 28.75 -11.60
N HIS A 144 -6.58 27.71 -12.19
CA HIS A 144 -7.27 26.46 -12.44
C HIS A 144 -7.52 25.71 -11.12
N VAL A 145 -8.77 25.37 -10.86
CA VAL A 145 -9.18 24.67 -9.64
C VAL A 145 -9.53 23.22 -9.97
N LEU A 146 -8.96 22.29 -9.21
CA LEU A 146 -9.35 20.88 -9.23
C LEU A 146 -9.96 20.50 -7.90
N ILE A 147 -11.25 20.18 -7.88
CA ILE A 147 -11.95 19.71 -6.67
C ILE A 147 -12.07 18.19 -6.71
N VAL A 148 -11.36 17.52 -5.81
CA VAL A 148 -11.29 16.06 -5.72
C VAL A 148 -12.38 15.57 -4.78
N THR A 149 -13.53 15.23 -5.35
CA THR A 149 -14.71 14.77 -4.61
C THR A 149 -15.49 13.72 -5.40
N SER A 150 -16.32 12.94 -4.69
CA SER A 150 -17.37 12.11 -5.31
C SER A 150 -18.74 12.76 -5.24
N ASP A 151 -18.86 13.88 -4.50
CA ASP A 151 -20.10 14.62 -4.35
C ASP A 151 -20.51 15.24 -5.69
N LYS A 152 -21.80 15.14 -5.99
CA LYS A 152 -22.40 15.67 -7.21
C LYS A 152 -22.82 17.13 -7.04
N ASP A 153 -22.97 17.62 -5.82
CA ASP A 153 -23.49 18.96 -5.54
C ASP A 153 -22.47 20.02 -5.98
N LEU A 154 -21.18 19.73 -5.79
CA LEU A 154 -20.06 20.55 -6.29
C LEU A 154 -20.02 20.68 -7.83
N ALA A 155 -20.81 19.90 -8.58
CA ALA A 155 -20.89 20.07 -10.04
C ALA A 155 -21.54 21.39 -10.44
N GLN A 156 -22.22 22.07 -9.51
CA GLN A 156 -22.76 23.42 -9.71
C GLN A 156 -21.68 24.48 -9.95
N LEU A 157 -20.45 24.25 -9.48
CA LEU A 157 -19.33 25.18 -9.60
C LEU A 157 -18.49 25.00 -10.87
N VAL A 158 -18.74 23.96 -11.66
CA VAL A 158 -17.88 23.64 -12.81
C VAL A 158 -18.01 24.70 -13.90
N ASP A 159 -16.88 25.24 -14.33
CA ASP A 159 -16.78 26.24 -15.40
C ASP A 159 -15.47 26.07 -16.19
N GLU A 160 -14.96 27.14 -16.80
CA GLU A 160 -13.69 27.12 -17.55
C GLU A 160 -12.44 27.04 -16.66
N HIS A 161 -12.55 27.43 -15.39
CA HIS A 161 -11.45 27.42 -14.41
C HIS A 161 -11.58 26.26 -13.42
N ILE A 162 -12.79 25.83 -13.08
CA ILE A 162 -13.10 24.85 -12.04
C ILE A 162 -13.51 23.51 -12.66
N ASN A 163 -12.76 22.45 -12.37
CA ASN A 163 -13.10 21.08 -12.77
C ASN A 163 -13.23 20.16 -11.54
N LEU A 164 -14.11 19.16 -11.63
CA LEU A 164 -14.17 18.11 -10.63
C LEU A 164 -13.29 16.93 -11.01
N VAL A 165 -12.69 16.32 -10.01
CA VAL A 165 -11.82 15.15 -10.14
C VAL A 165 -12.44 14.02 -9.34
N ARG A 166 -13.22 13.18 -10.03
CA ARG A 166 -13.95 12.08 -9.42
C ARG A 166 -13.10 10.81 -9.39
N PRO A 167 -12.98 10.13 -8.24
CA PRO A 167 -12.38 8.81 -8.20
C PRO A 167 -13.21 7.81 -9.04
N SER A 168 -12.60 7.11 -10.00
CA SER A 168 -13.28 6.11 -10.84
C SER A 168 -12.73 4.70 -10.62
N GLY A 169 -13.58 3.67 -10.73
CA GLY A 169 -13.23 2.27 -10.46
C GLY A 169 -13.15 1.88 -8.97
N ARG A 170 -13.00 0.56 -8.70
CA ARG A 170 -12.89 0.02 -7.32
C ARG A 170 -11.44 0.13 -6.80
N GLY A 171 -11.25 0.67 -5.60
CA GLY A 171 -9.97 0.59 -4.88
C GLY A 171 -9.11 1.86 -4.88
N ALA A 172 -8.02 1.82 -4.10
CA ALA A 172 -6.93 2.81 -4.10
C ALA A 172 -6.05 2.80 -5.38
N SER A 173 -6.36 1.91 -6.33
CA SER A 173 -5.74 1.80 -7.66
C SER A 173 -6.68 2.28 -8.79
N GLY A 174 -7.84 2.86 -8.44
CA GLY A 174 -8.84 3.34 -9.39
C GLY A 174 -8.30 4.45 -10.30
N GLY A 175 -8.92 4.58 -11.47
CA GLY A 175 -8.71 5.71 -12.35
C GLY A 175 -9.29 7.00 -11.77
N VAL A 176 -9.23 8.05 -12.57
CA VAL A 176 -9.82 9.35 -12.23
C VAL A 176 -10.63 9.81 -13.44
N GLU A 177 -11.82 10.30 -13.19
CA GLU A 177 -12.69 10.95 -14.17
C GLU A 177 -12.65 12.45 -13.90
N ILE A 178 -12.27 13.25 -14.90
CA ILE A 178 -12.32 14.70 -14.80
C ILE A 178 -13.66 15.15 -15.38
N LEU A 179 -14.43 15.91 -14.62
CA LEU A 179 -15.66 16.54 -15.11
C LEU A 179 -15.40 18.03 -15.34
N ASP A 180 -15.29 18.39 -16.61
CA ASP A 180 -15.42 19.75 -17.11
C ASP A 180 -16.90 20.04 -17.48
N THR A 181 -17.16 21.21 -18.07
CA THR A 181 -18.52 21.59 -18.49
C THR A 181 -19.17 20.59 -19.45
N ILE A 182 -18.39 19.91 -20.30
CA ILE A 182 -18.87 18.87 -21.21
C ILE A 182 -19.20 17.61 -20.42
N GLY A 183 -18.29 17.16 -19.55
CA GLY A 183 -18.46 15.99 -18.70
C GLY A 183 -19.67 16.10 -17.75
N VAL A 184 -19.92 17.28 -17.18
CA VAL A 184 -21.14 17.54 -16.38
C VAL A 184 -22.39 17.32 -17.23
N ARG A 185 -22.41 17.87 -18.46
CA ARG A 185 -23.55 17.72 -19.36
C ARG A 185 -23.78 16.27 -19.78
N GLU A 186 -22.71 15.54 -20.10
CA GLU A 186 -22.82 14.12 -20.47
C GLU A 186 -23.32 13.26 -19.30
N ARG A 187 -22.87 13.56 -18.08
CA ARG A 187 -23.20 12.79 -16.88
C ARG A 187 -24.60 13.06 -16.36
N PHE A 188 -24.99 14.33 -16.25
CA PHE A 188 -26.26 14.73 -15.62
C PHE A 188 -27.34 15.11 -16.64
N GLY A 189 -26.98 15.36 -17.89
CA GLY A 189 -27.90 15.82 -18.94
C GLY A 189 -28.21 17.32 -18.88
N VAL A 190 -27.66 18.05 -17.92
CA VAL A 190 -27.85 19.50 -17.71
C VAL A 190 -26.51 20.23 -17.63
N LYS A 191 -26.52 21.55 -17.82
CA LYS A 191 -25.31 22.38 -17.67
C LYS A 191 -24.96 22.59 -16.19
N PRO A 192 -23.71 22.92 -15.83
CA PRO A 192 -23.32 23.23 -14.44
C PRO A 192 -24.25 24.21 -13.73
N GLY A 193 -24.58 25.35 -14.35
CA GLY A 193 -25.52 26.33 -13.80
C GLY A 193 -26.98 25.86 -13.63
N GLN A 194 -27.31 24.63 -14.06
CA GLN A 194 -28.62 24.00 -13.87
C GLN A 194 -28.57 22.84 -12.88
N ILE A 195 -27.41 22.52 -12.30
CA ILE A 195 -27.25 21.38 -11.38
C ILE A 195 -28.11 21.56 -10.13
N VAL A 196 -28.13 22.75 -9.56
CA VAL A 196 -28.96 23.08 -8.39
C VAL A 196 -30.45 22.82 -8.67
N ASP A 197 -30.97 23.36 -9.78
CA ASP A 197 -32.36 23.16 -10.19
C ASP A 197 -32.67 21.69 -10.53
N TYR A 198 -31.69 20.98 -11.09
CA TYR A 198 -31.81 19.56 -11.38
C TYR A 198 -31.94 18.75 -10.10
N LEU A 199 -31.06 18.98 -9.12
CA LEU A 199 -31.05 18.31 -7.82
C LEU A 199 -32.31 18.64 -7.01
N SER A 200 -32.77 19.89 -7.04
CA SER A 200 -33.98 20.30 -6.32
C SER A 200 -35.25 19.64 -6.85
N LEU A 201 -35.29 19.30 -8.14
CA LEU A 201 -36.41 18.58 -8.73
C LEU A 201 -36.41 17.08 -8.37
N ILE A 202 -35.25 16.44 -8.36
CA ILE A 202 -35.14 14.99 -8.12
C ILE A 202 -35.03 14.62 -6.63
N GLY A 203 -34.56 15.55 -5.80
CA GLY A 203 -34.21 15.31 -4.40
C GLY A 203 -32.94 14.47 -4.23
N ASP A 204 -32.57 14.23 -2.97
CA ASP A 204 -31.48 13.34 -2.61
C ASP A 204 -31.85 12.46 -1.42
N THR A 205 -32.03 11.17 -1.67
CA THR A 205 -32.31 10.20 -0.61
C THR A 205 -31.16 9.99 0.37
N SER A 206 -29.91 10.19 -0.07
CA SER A 206 -28.72 10.00 0.77
C SER A 206 -28.63 11.07 1.86
N ASP A 207 -28.91 12.33 1.50
CA ASP A 207 -28.95 13.46 2.43
C ASP A 207 -30.36 13.82 2.89
N ASN A 208 -31.33 12.96 2.58
CA ASN A 208 -32.76 13.14 2.88
C ASN A 208 -33.31 14.51 2.41
N VAL A 209 -32.80 15.02 1.29
CA VAL A 209 -33.30 16.23 0.65
C VAL A 209 -34.58 15.88 -0.12
N PRO A 210 -35.71 16.57 0.13
CA PRO A 210 -36.95 16.30 -0.58
C PRO A 210 -36.80 16.63 -2.07
N GLY A 211 -37.59 15.97 -2.89
CA GLY A 211 -37.70 16.26 -4.32
C GLY A 211 -39.16 16.25 -4.74
N VAL A 212 -39.44 16.57 -5.99
CA VAL A 212 -40.81 16.55 -6.50
C VAL A 212 -41.19 15.11 -6.83
N PRO A 213 -42.21 14.51 -6.18
CA PRO A 213 -42.55 13.12 -6.42
C PRO A 213 -42.91 12.86 -7.87
N SER A 214 -42.44 11.74 -8.41
CA SER A 214 -42.60 11.35 -9.83
C SER A 214 -41.74 12.16 -10.83
N ILE A 215 -40.88 13.08 -10.38
CA ILE A 215 -39.86 13.71 -11.23
C ILE A 215 -38.51 13.04 -10.98
N GLY A 216 -38.16 12.09 -11.84
CA GLY A 216 -36.83 11.47 -11.84
C GLY A 216 -35.83 12.18 -12.77
N PRO A 217 -34.57 11.72 -12.81
CA PRO A 217 -33.49 12.30 -13.61
C PRO A 217 -33.86 12.67 -15.05
N LYS A 218 -34.47 11.72 -15.79
CA LYS A 218 -34.86 11.93 -17.19
C LYS A 218 -35.91 13.02 -17.37
N THR A 219 -36.86 13.09 -16.44
CA THR A 219 -37.93 14.09 -16.47
C THR A 219 -37.36 15.47 -16.14
N ALA A 220 -36.53 15.56 -15.10
CA ALA A 220 -35.87 16.82 -14.72
C ALA A 220 -35.03 17.40 -15.87
N VAL A 221 -34.21 16.57 -16.54
CA VAL A 221 -33.43 16.99 -17.72
C VAL A 221 -34.34 17.56 -18.81
N LYS A 222 -35.44 16.87 -19.12
CA LYS A 222 -36.38 17.33 -20.15
C LYS A 222 -36.98 18.69 -19.79
N LEU A 223 -37.43 18.84 -18.54
CA LEU A 223 -38.03 20.08 -18.06
C LEU A 223 -37.04 21.24 -18.09
N LEU A 224 -35.80 21.03 -17.62
CA LEU A 224 -34.78 22.08 -17.61
C LEU A 224 -34.24 22.40 -19.02
N THR A 225 -34.32 21.46 -19.95
CA THR A 225 -34.02 21.74 -21.37
C THR A 225 -35.08 22.64 -22.00
N GLU A 226 -36.35 22.47 -21.62
CA GLU A 226 -37.49 23.20 -22.19
C GLU A 226 -37.70 24.58 -21.54
N TYR A 227 -37.60 24.66 -20.22
CA TYR A 227 -37.92 25.86 -19.43
C TYR A 227 -36.68 26.62 -18.92
N GLY A 228 -35.49 26.01 -18.98
CA GLY A 228 -34.23 26.67 -18.62
C GLY A 228 -33.91 26.66 -17.12
N SER A 229 -34.83 27.08 -16.26
CA SER A 229 -34.64 27.14 -14.80
C SER A 229 -35.86 26.66 -14.02
N LEU A 230 -35.67 26.41 -12.73
CA LEU A 230 -36.76 26.07 -11.81
C LEU A 230 -37.79 27.20 -11.69
N ASP A 231 -37.35 28.46 -11.64
CA ASP A 231 -38.26 29.61 -11.53
C ASP A 231 -39.15 29.76 -12.77
N GLU A 232 -38.57 29.61 -13.97
CA GLU A 232 -39.35 29.63 -15.22
C GLU A 232 -40.32 28.44 -15.28
N LEU A 233 -39.87 27.25 -14.89
CA LEU A 233 -40.70 26.05 -14.83
C LEU A 233 -41.90 26.23 -13.87
N ILE A 234 -41.69 26.82 -12.69
CA ILE A 234 -42.76 27.09 -11.72
C ILE A 234 -43.72 28.14 -12.27
N SER A 235 -43.21 29.22 -12.86
CA SER A 235 -44.05 30.31 -13.39
C SER A 235 -44.96 29.87 -14.53
N ARG A 236 -44.54 28.84 -15.29
CA ARG A 236 -45.28 28.29 -16.45
C ARG A 236 -45.78 26.86 -16.22
N VAL A 237 -45.91 26.46 -14.97
CA VAL A 237 -46.32 25.10 -14.61
C VAL A 237 -47.63 24.69 -15.30
N ASP A 238 -48.56 25.62 -15.51
CA ASP A 238 -49.84 25.36 -16.19
C ASP A 238 -49.73 24.96 -17.66
N GLU A 239 -48.61 25.25 -18.33
CA GLU A 239 -48.35 24.92 -19.73
C GLU A 239 -47.91 23.45 -19.91
N LEU A 240 -47.60 22.75 -18.81
CA LEU A 240 -47.11 21.37 -18.84
C LEU A 240 -48.17 20.41 -19.40
N ARG A 241 -47.83 19.75 -20.50
CA ARG A 241 -48.69 18.75 -21.17
C ARG A 241 -48.98 17.53 -20.31
N ASN A 242 -48.05 17.13 -19.43
CA ASN A 242 -48.24 15.99 -18.54
C ASN A 242 -48.97 16.43 -17.27
N ALA A 243 -50.25 16.06 -17.18
CA ALA A 243 -51.10 16.42 -16.04
C ALA A 243 -50.52 15.98 -14.70
N ARG A 244 -50.01 14.74 -14.60
CA ARG A 244 -49.45 14.21 -13.35
C ARG A 244 -48.20 14.99 -12.91
N THR A 245 -47.30 15.32 -13.83
CA THR A 245 -46.10 16.11 -13.52
C THR A 245 -46.45 17.53 -13.12
N ARG A 246 -47.39 18.16 -13.83
CA ARG A 246 -47.91 19.49 -13.51
C ARG A 246 -48.49 19.55 -12.10
N ASP A 247 -49.42 18.64 -11.81
CA ASP A 247 -50.15 18.65 -10.54
C ASP A 247 -49.17 18.37 -9.38
N LYS A 248 -48.20 17.46 -9.57
CA LYS A 248 -47.15 17.20 -8.57
C LYS A 248 -46.19 18.38 -8.37
N LEU A 249 -45.81 19.09 -9.42
CA LEU A 249 -44.95 20.26 -9.29
C LEU A 249 -45.68 21.36 -8.49
N LYS A 250 -46.98 21.56 -8.72
CA LYS A 250 -47.80 22.52 -7.96
C LYS A 250 -47.93 22.13 -6.48
N GLU A 251 -48.21 20.86 -6.21
CA GLU A 251 -48.35 20.35 -4.83
C GLU A 251 -47.04 20.45 -4.04
N HIS A 252 -45.89 20.24 -4.70
CA HIS A 252 -44.58 20.15 -4.07
C HIS A 252 -43.63 21.28 -4.48
N THR A 253 -44.17 22.47 -4.82
CA THR A 253 -43.35 23.64 -5.19
C THR A 253 -42.46 24.07 -4.03
N GLU A 254 -43.01 24.13 -2.82
CA GLU A 254 -42.24 24.51 -1.61
C GLU A 254 -41.14 23.50 -1.29
N ASP A 255 -41.39 22.20 -1.52
CA ASP A 255 -40.37 21.17 -1.34
C ASP A 255 -39.20 21.36 -2.32
N ALA A 256 -39.49 21.68 -3.59
CA ALA A 256 -38.46 21.97 -4.58
C ALA A 256 -37.68 23.24 -4.24
N LEU A 257 -38.34 24.29 -3.74
CA LEU A 257 -37.67 25.53 -3.32
C LEU A 257 -36.82 25.32 -2.06
N LEU A 258 -37.28 24.49 -1.12
CA LEU A 258 -36.50 24.09 0.05
C LEU A 258 -35.28 23.26 -0.38
N ALA A 259 -35.48 22.26 -1.24
CA ALA A 259 -34.41 21.44 -1.77
C ALA A 259 -33.36 22.29 -2.48
N ARG A 260 -33.80 23.28 -3.28
CA ARG A 260 -32.91 24.25 -3.92
C ARG A 260 -32.02 24.95 -2.89
N ARG A 261 -32.58 25.47 -1.80
CA ARG A 261 -31.79 26.11 -0.72
C ARG A 261 -30.83 25.13 -0.04
N LEU A 262 -31.22 23.88 0.15
CA LEU A 262 -30.39 22.86 0.79
C LEU A 262 -29.20 22.44 -0.10
N VAL A 263 -29.38 22.31 -1.41
CA VAL A 263 -28.30 21.87 -2.33
C VAL A 263 -27.43 23.01 -2.86
N THR A 264 -27.88 24.27 -2.74
CA THR A 264 -27.04 25.44 -3.04
C THR A 264 -25.90 25.52 -2.04
N LEU A 265 -24.68 25.67 -2.54
CA LEU A 265 -23.49 25.88 -1.70
C LEU A 265 -23.45 27.32 -1.18
N ASP A 266 -22.98 27.49 0.05
CA ASP A 266 -22.65 28.82 0.56
C ASP A 266 -21.27 29.23 0.02
N GLU A 267 -21.25 30.25 -0.82
CA GLU A 267 -20.03 30.78 -1.45
C GLU A 267 -19.33 31.83 -0.57
N GLY A 268 -19.98 32.28 0.52
CA GLY A 268 -19.55 33.37 1.39
C GLY A 268 -18.63 32.98 2.55
N ILE A 269 -18.20 31.72 2.64
CA ILE A 269 -17.41 31.23 3.78
C ILE A 269 -16.06 31.98 3.89
N ALA A 270 -15.70 32.31 5.13
CA ALA A 270 -14.50 33.06 5.46
C ALA A 270 -13.25 32.17 5.41
N VAL A 271 -12.75 31.95 4.19
CA VAL A 271 -11.65 31.01 3.92
C VAL A 271 -10.25 31.66 3.82
N GLY A 272 -10.03 32.83 4.40
CA GLY A 272 -8.70 33.47 4.38
C GLY A 272 -8.21 33.92 2.98
N ASP A 273 -6.89 34.02 2.82
CA ASP A 273 -6.23 34.56 1.63
C ASP A 273 -5.84 33.47 0.61
N VAL A 274 -6.65 33.35 -0.44
CA VAL A 274 -6.45 32.38 -1.54
C VAL A 274 -5.50 32.95 -2.63
N PRO A 275 -4.50 32.24 -3.18
CA PRO A 275 -4.11 30.88 -2.86
C PRO A 275 -3.02 30.80 -1.78
N ASP A 276 -2.50 31.93 -1.30
CA ASP A 276 -1.29 31.99 -0.45
C ASP A 276 -1.40 31.15 0.83
N ASP A 277 -2.54 31.19 1.52
CA ASP A 277 -2.82 30.40 2.74
C ASP A 277 -2.87 28.87 2.47
N TYR A 278 -2.92 28.47 1.20
CA TYR A 278 -3.00 27.08 0.74
C TYR A 278 -1.71 26.59 0.11
N THR A 279 -0.64 27.37 0.18
CA THR A 279 0.68 26.96 -0.27
C THR A 279 1.15 25.75 0.53
N LEU A 280 1.67 24.73 -0.15
CA LEU A 280 2.28 23.56 0.49
C LEU A 280 3.42 24.00 1.43
N GLY A 281 3.29 23.61 2.70
CA GLY A 281 4.28 23.87 3.73
C GLY A 281 5.51 22.98 3.63
N GLN A 282 6.39 23.11 4.63
CA GLN A 282 7.52 22.20 4.79
C GLN A 282 7.05 20.83 5.28
N VAL A 283 7.65 19.78 4.74
CA VAL A 283 7.39 18.41 5.17
C VAL A 283 8.22 18.09 6.40
N ASP A 284 7.57 17.57 7.44
CA ASP A 284 8.25 16.93 8.56
C ASP A 284 8.54 15.46 8.23
N LEU A 285 9.72 15.22 7.65
CA LEU A 285 10.17 13.87 7.29
C LEU A 285 10.34 12.96 8.51
N SER A 286 10.72 13.53 9.66
CA SER A 286 10.94 12.75 10.89
C SER A 286 9.61 12.27 11.45
N GLY A 287 8.68 13.19 11.67
CA GLY A 287 7.34 12.88 12.15
C GLY A 287 6.57 11.98 11.17
N LEU A 288 6.72 12.20 9.85
CA LEU A 288 6.14 11.31 8.84
C LEU A 288 6.75 9.89 8.90
N GLY A 289 8.06 9.78 9.11
CA GLY A 289 8.73 8.50 9.31
C GLY A 289 8.23 7.75 10.56
N GLU A 290 8.09 8.47 11.67
CA GLU A 290 7.56 7.92 12.94
C GLU A 290 6.10 7.45 12.79
N LEU A 291 5.25 8.27 12.17
CA LEU A 291 3.85 7.93 11.90
C LEU A 291 3.75 6.67 11.03
N LEU A 292 4.47 6.64 9.90
CA LEU A 292 4.41 5.48 8.99
C LEU A 292 4.98 4.21 9.64
N THR A 293 5.95 4.33 10.54
CA THR A 293 6.47 3.21 11.33
C THR A 293 5.42 2.70 12.30
N ARG A 294 4.78 3.60 13.05
CA ARG A 294 3.68 3.28 13.98
C ARG A 294 2.51 2.58 13.28
N LEU A 295 2.20 2.97 12.05
CA LEU A 295 1.15 2.37 11.22
C LEU A 295 1.60 1.10 10.48
N ASN A 296 2.86 0.68 10.62
CA ASN A 296 3.48 -0.44 9.90
C ASN A 296 3.42 -0.32 8.36
N PHE A 297 3.49 0.91 7.84
CA PHE A 297 3.47 1.20 6.39
C PHE A 297 4.88 1.08 5.76
N SER A 298 5.52 -0.06 5.98
CA SER A 298 6.89 -0.36 5.54
C SER A 298 7.13 -0.14 4.04
N SER A 299 6.12 -0.42 3.20
CA SER A 299 6.20 -0.18 1.75
C SER A 299 6.20 1.31 1.39
N VAL A 300 5.53 2.15 2.19
CA VAL A 300 5.48 3.60 2.00
C VAL A 300 6.78 4.25 2.48
N LEU A 301 7.30 3.82 3.63
CA LEU A 301 8.62 4.24 4.13
C LEU A 301 9.72 4.02 3.08
N LYS A 302 9.77 2.80 2.49
CA LYS A 302 10.73 2.46 1.44
C LYS A 302 10.51 3.28 0.16
N ALA A 303 9.25 3.53 -0.24
CA ALA A 303 8.93 4.32 -1.43
C ALA A 303 9.32 5.79 -1.32
N LEU A 304 9.25 6.34 -0.10
CA LEU A 304 9.62 7.71 0.24
C LEU A 304 11.10 7.88 0.61
N SER A 305 11.88 6.79 0.64
CA SER A 305 13.27 6.79 1.12
C SER A 305 13.43 7.39 2.52
N LEU A 306 12.37 7.32 3.33
CA LEU A 306 12.39 7.71 4.73
C LEU A 306 12.97 6.55 5.53
N THR A 307 14.27 6.62 5.81
CA THR A 307 14.87 5.78 6.84
C THR A 307 14.37 6.27 8.20
N PRO A 308 13.91 5.40 9.11
CA PRO A 308 13.54 5.82 10.44
C PRO A 308 14.72 6.55 11.08
N SER A 309 14.54 7.82 11.41
CA SER A 309 15.43 8.52 12.32
C SER A 309 15.28 7.82 13.68
N PRO A 310 16.37 7.47 14.38
CA PRO A 310 16.29 6.77 15.65
C PRO A 310 15.70 7.72 16.69
N ALA A 311 14.36 7.76 16.77
CA ALA A 311 13.67 8.34 17.90
C ALA A 311 14.08 7.54 19.14
N LYS A 312 14.50 8.28 20.17
CA LYS A 312 14.87 7.77 21.49
C LYS A 312 13.70 6.97 22.07
N THR A 313 13.69 5.68 21.86
CA THR A 313 12.92 4.74 22.66
C THR A 313 13.85 4.19 23.72
N ASP A 314 13.33 4.22 24.95
CA ASP A 314 14.04 3.82 26.14
C ASP A 314 14.68 2.44 26.01
N ASP A 315 15.90 2.42 26.51
CA ASP A 315 16.82 1.31 26.68
C ASP A 315 16.16 0.09 27.36
N LYS A 316 15.52 -0.78 26.58
CA LYS A 316 15.32 -2.20 26.94
C LYS A 316 15.36 -3.07 25.69
N GLY A 317 16.55 -3.59 25.39
CA GLY A 317 16.71 -4.74 24.50
C GLY A 317 17.64 -4.53 23.30
N LYS A 318 18.76 -3.83 23.45
CA LYS A 318 19.91 -4.09 22.58
C LYS A 318 20.44 -5.49 22.86
N THR A 319 20.09 -6.47 22.04
CA THR A 319 20.99 -7.61 21.82
C THR A 319 22.13 -7.11 20.95
N ASP A 320 23.37 -7.34 21.41
CA ASP A 320 24.61 -7.07 20.67
C ASP A 320 24.45 -7.37 19.17
N GLU A 321 24.77 -6.42 18.29
CA GLU A 321 24.95 -6.68 16.87
C GLU A 321 26.24 -7.48 16.68
N GLN A 322 26.16 -8.78 16.91
CA GLN A 322 27.23 -9.71 16.58
C GLN A 322 27.40 -9.69 15.05
N LYS A 323 28.55 -9.21 14.58
CA LYS A 323 28.86 -9.15 13.15
C LYS A 323 29.02 -10.56 12.59
N ALA A 324 28.31 -10.87 11.51
CA ALA A 324 28.45 -12.16 10.84
C ALA A 324 29.80 -12.29 10.10
N GLU A 325 30.37 -13.49 10.16
CA GLU A 325 31.62 -13.88 9.53
C GLU A 325 31.32 -14.85 8.37
N TYR A 326 31.50 -14.35 7.14
CA TYR A 326 31.26 -15.12 5.92
C TYR A 326 32.57 -15.37 5.17
N HIS A 327 32.81 -16.63 4.84
CA HIS A 327 34.08 -17.10 4.30
C HIS A 327 33.92 -17.75 2.93
N THR A 328 34.83 -17.45 2.01
CA THR A 328 34.91 -18.12 0.70
C THR A 328 35.90 -19.26 0.78
N ILE A 329 35.55 -20.44 0.25
CA ILE A 329 36.41 -21.62 0.20
C ILE A 329 36.91 -21.82 -1.24
N LEU A 330 38.20 -21.57 -1.48
CA LEU A 330 38.80 -21.64 -2.83
C LEU A 330 39.82 -22.76 -2.98
N THR A 331 40.31 -23.31 -1.86
CA THR A 331 41.39 -24.30 -1.84
C THR A 331 40.97 -25.64 -1.23
N GLU A 332 41.65 -26.73 -1.61
CA GLU A 332 41.38 -28.06 -1.05
C GLU A 332 41.65 -28.09 0.46
N GLU A 333 42.67 -27.38 0.95
CA GLU A 333 42.99 -27.27 2.37
C GLU A 333 41.88 -26.57 3.19
N GLU A 334 41.29 -25.50 2.64
CA GLU A 334 40.13 -24.84 3.25
C GLU A 334 38.90 -25.75 3.25
N LEU A 335 38.65 -26.47 2.14
CA LEU A 335 37.55 -27.43 2.03
C LEU A 335 37.68 -28.57 3.04
N THR A 336 38.89 -29.12 3.22
CA THR A 336 39.14 -30.17 4.23
C THR A 336 38.87 -29.64 5.63
N ARG A 337 39.36 -28.44 5.97
CA ARG A 337 39.09 -27.82 7.28
C ARG A 337 37.61 -27.59 7.52
N LEU A 338 36.88 -27.11 6.52
CA LEU A 338 35.42 -26.94 6.61
C LEU A 338 34.72 -28.29 6.82
N ALA A 339 35.09 -29.32 6.04
CA ALA A 339 34.51 -30.66 6.15
C ALA A 339 34.75 -31.26 7.55
N ASP A 340 35.94 -31.08 8.10
CA ASP A 340 36.27 -31.50 9.47
C ASP A 340 35.47 -30.72 10.52
N GLU A 341 35.30 -29.40 10.36
CA GLU A 341 34.49 -28.57 11.26
C GLU A 341 33.03 -29.07 11.29
N ILE A 342 32.39 -29.15 10.12
CA ILE A 342 30.97 -29.50 10.04
C ILE A 342 30.69 -30.95 10.45
N ALA A 343 31.66 -31.85 10.33
CA ALA A 343 31.53 -33.24 10.78
C ALA A 343 31.32 -33.35 12.31
N HIS A 344 31.75 -32.35 13.07
CA HIS A 344 31.59 -32.29 14.52
C HIS A 344 30.35 -31.50 14.96
N CYS A 345 29.59 -30.93 14.03
CA CYS A 345 28.36 -30.20 14.33
C CYS A 345 27.18 -31.15 14.59
N ASP A 346 26.24 -30.73 15.43
CA ASP A 346 24.98 -31.44 15.61
C ASP A 346 24.06 -31.31 14.39
N GLU A 347 24.14 -30.14 13.74
CA GLU A 347 23.33 -29.73 12.61
C GLU A 347 24.05 -28.66 11.81
N ILE A 348 23.73 -28.58 10.51
CA ILE A 348 24.21 -27.58 9.58
C ILE A 348 23.08 -27.12 8.67
N SER A 349 23.14 -25.87 8.23
CA SER A 349 22.26 -25.35 7.19
C SER A 349 22.97 -25.42 5.85
N ILE A 350 22.23 -25.82 4.81
CA ILE A 350 22.74 -25.89 3.45
C ILE A 350 21.81 -25.14 2.50
N ASP A 351 22.42 -24.45 1.54
CA ASP A 351 21.75 -23.80 0.40
C ASP A 351 22.60 -23.96 -0.87
N LEU A 352 21.95 -24.10 -2.04
CA LEU A 352 22.62 -24.22 -3.33
C LEU A 352 22.31 -23.04 -4.26
N GLU A 353 23.38 -22.38 -4.69
CA GLU A 353 23.32 -21.43 -5.79
C GLU A 353 23.34 -22.15 -7.13
N THR A 354 22.38 -21.87 -8.00
CA THR A 354 22.19 -22.65 -9.21
C THR A 354 21.82 -21.85 -10.46
N THR A 355 22.00 -22.47 -11.63
CA THR A 355 21.77 -21.82 -12.93
C THR A 355 20.30 -21.72 -13.36
N SER A 356 19.36 -22.27 -12.59
CA SER A 356 17.93 -22.34 -12.96
C SER A 356 17.08 -22.36 -11.69
N VAL A 357 15.78 -22.10 -11.82
CA VAL A 357 14.79 -22.35 -10.76
C VAL A 357 14.15 -23.73 -10.88
N ASP A 358 14.43 -24.46 -11.96
CA ASP A 358 13.98 -25.84 -12.17
C ASP A 358 15.08 -26.80 -11.66
N PRO A 359 14.85 -27.54 -10.55
CA PRO A 359 15.88 -28.37 -9.92
C PRO A 359 16.28 -29.57 -10.79
N MET A 360 15.46 -29.97 -11.78
CA MET A 360 15.78 -31.05 -12.71
C MET A 360 16.72 -30.61 -13.84
N ARG A 361 16.88 -29.30 -14.04
CA ARG A 361 17.75 -28.70 -15.08
C ARG A 361 18.89 -27.86 -14.52
N ALA A 362 18.77 -27.44 -13.27
CA ALA A 362 19.78 -26.67 -12.56
C ALA A 362 21.15 -27.34 -12.53
N ARG A 363 22.22 -26.54 -12.64
CA ARG A 363 23.60 -26.91 -12.33
C ARG A 363 24.05 -26.08 -11.13
N ILE A 364 24.88 -26.69 -10.28
CA ILE A 364 25.45 -26.03 -9.09
C ILE A 364 26.48 -24.99 -9.53
N VAL A 365 26.34 -23.77 -9.02
CA VAL A 365 27.28 -22.65 -9.15
C VAL A 365 28.08 -22.46 -7.86
N GLY A 366 27.44 -22.69 -6.71
CA GLY A 366 28.11 -22.72 -5.41
C GLY A 366 27.28 -23.43 -4.36
N ILE A 367 27.92 -23.77 -3.25
CA ILE A 367 27.30 -24.45 -2.10
C ILE A 367 27.55 -23.57 -0.88
N ALA A 368 26.49 -23.14 -0.21
CA ALA A 368 26.56 -22.44 1.06
C ALA A 368 26.29 -23.38 2.22
N ILE A 369 27.11 -23.26 3.27
CA ILE A 369 26.94 -24.01 4.51
C ILE A 369 27.12 -23.07 5.69
N SER A 370 26.17 -23.09 6.62
CA SER A 370 26.34 -22.49 7.94
C SER A 370 26.41 -23.62 8.98
N PRO A 371 27.35 -23.57 9.94
CA PRO A 371 27.35 -24.50 11.08
C PRO A 371 26.68 -23.93 12.33
N ARG A 372 26.46 -22.60 12.39
CA ARG A 372 25.95 -21.88 13.57
C ARG A 372 25.59 -20.44 13.23
N PRO A 373 24.80 -19.75 14.07
CA PRO A 373 24.50 -18.33 13.90
C PRO A 373 25.76 -17.47 13.72
N TYR A 374 25.64 -16.47 12.86
CA TYR A 374 26.65 -15.49 12.47
C TYR A 374 27.90 -16.05 11.79
N VAL A 375 27.88 -17.31 11.33
CA VAL A 375 28.99 -17.91 10.56
C VAL A 375 28.44 -18.62 9.33
N GLY A 376 29.06 -18.37 8.18
CA GLY A 376 28.70 -19.02 6.92
C GLY A 376 29.88 -19.19 5.97
N TYR A 377 29.81 -20.24 5.16
CA TYR A 377 30.83 -20.61 4.21
C TYR A 377 30.22 -20.76 2.82
N TYR A 378 30.88 -20.19 1.81
CA TYR A 378 30.50 -20.35 0.42
C TYR A 378 31.61 -21.05 -0.38
N ILE A 379 31.24 -22.12 -1.07
CA ILE A 379 32.14 -22.92 -1.90
C ILE A 379 31.77 -22.71 -3.38
N PRO A 380 32.39 -21.74 -4.08
CA PRO A 380 32.12 -21.50 -5.50
C PRO A 380 32.72 -22.63 -6.37
N VAL A 381 31.94 -23.11 -7.34
CA VAL A 381 32.32 -24.21 -8.26
C VAL A 381 31.96 -23.94 -9.73
N GLY A 382 31.22 -22.87 -10.01
CA GLY A 382 30.67 -22.59 -11.34
C GLY A 382 30.52 -21.12 -11.70
N HIS A 383 31.24 -20.20 -11.05
CA HIS A 383 31.30 -18.80 -11.50
C HIS A 383 32.14 -18.67 -12.77
N ASP A 384 31.60 -17.99 -13.79
CA ASP A 384 32.14 -17.92 -15.15
C ASP A 384 32.25 -16.48 -15.69
N TYR A 385 32.35 -15.48 -14.80
CA TYR A 385 32.62 -14.08 -15.19
C TYR A 385 34.11 -13.83 -15.49
N LEU A 386 34.39 -12.73 -16.20
CA LEU A 386 35.76 -12.32 -16.50
C LEU A 386 36.52 -11.97 -15.21
N GLY A 387 37.60 -12.70 -14.93
CA GLY A 387 38.39 -12.50 -13.71
C GLY A 387 37.89 -13.30 -12.50
N ALA A 388 37.01 -14.28 -12.70
CA ALA A 388 36.64 -15.21 -11.64
C ALA A 388 37.88 -15.94 -11.08
N PRO A 389 38.00 -16.09 -9.75
CA PRO A 389 39.11 -16.80 -9.14
C PRO A 389 39.10 -18.29 -9.53
N ALA A 390 40.24 -18.95 -9.35
CA ALA A 390 40.31 -20.40 -9.45
C ALA A 390 39.35 -21.04 -8.43
N GLN A 391 38.54 -21.99 -8.90
CA GLN A 391 37.49 -22.65 -8.12
C GLN A 391 37.75 -24.14 -8.04
N LEU A 392 37.24 -24.77 -6.98
CA LEU A 392 37.34 -26.21 -6.79
C LEU A 392 36.45 -26.95 -7.78
N LYS A 393 36.89 -28.15 -8.18
CA LYS A 393 36.05 -29.02 -9.02
C LYS A 393 34.86 -29.51 -8.20
N LEU A 394 33.65 -29.38 -8.74
CA LEU A 394 32.42 -29.83 -8.09
C LEU A 394 32.53 -31.26 -7.52
N LYS A 395 33.13 -32.20 -8.28
CA LYS A 395 33.30 -33.59 -7.82
C LYS A 395 34.15 -33.69 -6.54
N ALA A 396 35.19 -32.86 -6.40
CA ALA A 396 36.03 -32.85 -5.20
C ALA A 396 35.25 -32.29 -4.00
N VAL A 397 34.54 -31.17 -4.20
CA VAL A 397 33.65 -30.56 -3.18
C VAL A 397 32.61 -31.56 -2.68
N LEU A 398 31.87 -32.17 -3.61
CA LEU A 398 30.85 -33.17 -3.28
C LEU A 398 31.43 -34.41 -2.59
N SER A 399 32.65 -34.83 -2.93
CA SER A 399 33.31 -35.95 -2.26
C SER A 399 33.69 -35.61 -0.82
N ALA A 400 34.15 -34.38 -0.56
CA ALA A 400 34.52 -33.93 0.78
C ALA A 400 33.30 -33.75 1.70
N LEU A 401 32.19 -33.23 1.16
CA LEU A 401 30.96 -32.99 1.94
C LEU A 401 30.10 -34.25 2.12
N ARG A 402 30.32 -35.30 1.30
CA ARG A 402 29.52 -36.53 1.29
C ARG A 402 29.31 -37.16 2.68
N PRO A 403 30.34 -37.32 3.54
CA PRO A 403 30.13 -37.94 4.85
C PRO A 403 29.13 -37.19 5.72
N CYS A 404 29.12 -35.85 5.64
CA CYS A 404 28.23 -35.01 6.43
C CYS A 404 26.81 -34.95 5.86
N ILE A 405 26.69 -34.92 4.52
CA ILE A 405 25.39 -34.86 3.84
C ILE A 405 24.68 -36.22 3.86
N GLU A 406 25.39 -37.32 3.61
CA GLU A 406 24.82 -38.68 3.63
C GLU A 406 24.80 -39.29 5.03
N GLY A 407 25.30 -38.60 6.06
CA GLY A 407 25.24 -39.04 7.45
C GLY A 407 23.88 -38.81 8.11
N GLU A 408 23.66 -39.40 9.29
CA GLU A 408 22.55 -38.96 10.17
C GLU A 408 22.90 -37.68 10.95
N ARG A 409 24.21 -37.38 11.06
CA ARG A 409 24.76 -36.17 11.66
C ARG A 409 25.92 -35.63 10.81
N PRO A 410 26.09 -34.30 10.71
CA PRO A 410 25.17 -33.26 11.21
C PRO A 410 23.78 -33.38 10.57
N ARG A 411 22.73 -33.03 11.32
CA ARG A 411 21.38 -32.94 10.73
C ARG A 411 21.32 -31.78 9.74
N LEU A 412 20.58 -31.94 8.66
CA LEU A 412 20.44 -30.92 7.63
C LEU A 412 19.22 -30.04 7.91
N ILE A 413 19.43 -28.73 7.86
CA ILE A 413 18.38 -27.71 7.89
C ILE A 413 18.50 -26.81 6.66
N GLY A 414 17.41 -26.15 6.28
CA GLY A 414 17.43 -25.23 5.14
C GLY A 414 16.11 -24.50 4.95
N GLN A 415 15.99 -23.85 3.82
CA GLN A 415 14.78 -23.19 3.35
C GLN A 415 14.44 -23.78 1.98
N ASN A 416 13.22 -24.30 1.79
CA ASN A 416 12.84 -24.95 0.53
C ASN A 416 13.80 -26.09 0.13
N ILE A 417 14.24 -26.87 1.12
CA ILE A 417 15.36 -27.82 1.00
C ILE A 417 15.08 -28.92 -0.03
N LYS A 418 13.80 -29.19 -0.37
CA LYS A 418 13.41 -30.11 -1.45
C LYS A 418 14.15 -29.79 -2.76
N TYR A 419 14.29 -28.49 -3.07
CA TYR A 419 14.97 -28.01 -4.26
C TYR A 419 16.42 -28.51 -4.28
N ASP A 420 17.15 -28.27 -3.20
CA ASP A 420 18.55 -28.66 -3.05
C ASP A 420 18.72 -30.17 -3.09
N LEU A 421 17.83 -30.91 -2.41
CA LEU A 421 17.85 -32.37 -2.38
C LEU A 421 17.79 -32.97 -3.79
N ILE A 422 16.88 -32.48 -4.65
CA ILE A 422 16.77 -32.99 -6.03
C ILE A 422 18.09 -32.80 -6.79
N ILE A 423 18.76 -31.66 -6.60
CA ILE A 423 20.03 -31.36 -7.25
C ILE A 423 21.16 -32.23 -6.67
N LEU A 424 21.23 -32.41 -5.35
CA LEU A 424 22.21 -33.29 -4.70
C LEU A 424 22.05 -34.74 -5.16
N TYR A 425 20.81 -35.23 -5.25
CA TYR A 425 20.49 -36.55 -5.79
C TYR A 425 20.97 -36.72 -7.24
N ARG A 426 20.75 -35.73 -8.11
CA ARG A 426 21.23 -35.74 -9.50
C ARG A 426 22.76 -35.76 -9.59
N ASN A 427 23.44 -35.25 -8.57
CA ASN A 427 24.90 -35.28 -8.46
C ASN A 427 25.42 -36.47 -7.63
N GLY A 428 24.57 -37.48 -7.35
CA GLY A 428 24.97 -38.74 -6.73
C GLY A 428 25.17 -38.69 -5.22
N LEU A 429 24.63 -37.69 -4.53
CA LEU A 429 24.54 -37.65 -3.07
C LEU A 429 23.14 -38.09 -2.63
N HIS A 430 23.05 -38.73 -1.47
CA HIS A 430 21.81 -39.19 -0.87
C HIS A 430 21.65 -38.56 0.52
N PRO A 431 21.20 -37.29 0.59
CA PRO A 431 21.14 -36.59 1.84
C PRO A 431 20.27 -37.31 2.87
N ARG A 432 20.77 -37.39 4.10
CA ARG A 432 20.06 -37.96 5.26
C ARG A 432 20.04 -36.92 6.39
N GLY A 433 19.30 -37.23 7.46
CA GLY A 433 19.24 -36.36 8.64
C GLY A 433 18.53 -35.00 8.42
N ILE A 434 17.67 -34.86 7.40
CA ILE A 434 16.87 -33.64 7.21
C ILE A 434 15.96 -33.46 8.42
N SER A 435 16.06 -32.30 9.07
CA SER A 435 15.40 -32.05 10.35
C SER A 435 14.58 -30.77 10.40
N PHE A 436 14.79 -29.85 9.46
CA PHE A 436 14.08 -28.57 9.47
C PHE A 436 14.04 -27.93 8.07
N ASP A 437 12.87 -27.38 7.71
CA ASP A 437 12.68 -26.51 6.56
C ASP A 437 11.93 -25.25 7.01
N ALA A 438 12.57 -24.09 6.88
CA ALA A 438 12.03 -22.81 7.34
C ALA A 438 10.77 -22.37 6.58
N MET A 439 10.66 -22.70 5.29
CA MET A 439 9.49 -22.38 4.47
C MET A 439 8.26 -23.18 4.95
N ILE A 440 8.44 -24.48 5.19
CA ILE A 440 7.38 -25.36 5.70
C ILE A 440 6.98 -24.92 7.12
N ALA A 441 7.96 -24.63 7.98
CA ALA A 441 7.68 -24.19 9.35
C ALA A 441 6.87 -22.89 9.35
N SER A 442 7.28 -21.90 8.54
CA SER A 442 6.55 -20.65 8.36
C SER A 442 5.12 -20.86 7.84
N HIS A 443 4.94 -21.76 6.87
CA HIS A 443 3.64 -22.08 6.32
C HIS A 443 2.68 -22.66 7.36
N LEU A 444 3.14 -23.60 8.18
CA LEU A 444 2.31 -24.18 9.23
C LEU A 444 1.95 -23.18 10.35
N ILE A 445 2.82 -22.21 10.63
CA ILE A 445 2.56 -21.17 11.64
C ILE A 445 1.52 -20.18 11.14
N ASN A 446 1.59 -19.77 9.88
CA ASN A 446 0.67 -18.81 9.30
C ASN A 446 0.25 -19.22 7.86
N PRO A 447 -0.74 -20.12 7.73
CA PRO A 447 -1.17 -20.62 6.41
C PRO A 447 -1.81 -19.55 5.50
N GLU A 448 -2.25 -18.42 6.06
CA GLU A 448 -2.89 -17.32 5.30
C GLU A 448 -1.86 -16.41 4.63
N GLU A 449 -0.62 -16.38 5.13
CA GLU A 449 0.48 -15.69 4.48
C GLU A 449 0.80 -16.37 3.14
N ARG A 450 0.92 -15.56 2.08
CA ARG A 450 1.17 -16.08 0.73
C ARG A 450 2.65 -16.19 0.41
N ARG A 451 3.51 -15.54 1.19
CA ARG A 451 4.96 -15.47 0.95
C ARG A 451 5.73 -16.06 2.12
N HIS A 452 6.29 -17.25 1.91
CA HIS A 452 7.16 -17.94 2.87
C HIS A 452 8.62 -17.97 2.40
N ASN A 453 9.06 -16.95 1.63
CA ASN A 453 10.47 -16.84 1.25
C ASN A 453 11.33 -16.38 2.45
N LEU A 454 12.63 -16.64 2.38
CA LEU A 454 13.52 -16.43 3.52
C LEU A 454 13.63 -14.96 3.90
N GLU A 455 13.64 -14.04 2.92
CA GLU A 455 13.59 -12.59 3.13
C GLU A 455 12.40 -12.17 4.02
N ARG A 456 11.20 -12.70 3.72
CA ARG A 456 9.99 -12.42 4.51
C ARG A 456 10.09 -13.02 5.91
N ILE A 457 10.63 -14.22 6.04
CA ILE A 457 10.82 -14.89 7.32
C ILE A 457 11.83 -14.11 8.18
N ALA A 458 13.00 -13.80 7.65
CA ALA A 458 14.02 -12.99 8.32
C ALA A 458 13.47 -11.64 8.79
N LYS A 459 12.72 -10.95 7.91
CA LYS A 459 12.12 -9.66 8.27
C LYS A 459 11.06 -9.80 9.37
N THR A 460 10.29 -10.88 9.36
CA THR A 460 9.20 -11.09 10.32
C THR A 460 9.71 -11.49 11.70
N TYR A 461 10.68 -12.39 11.75
CA TYR A 461 11.12 -13.01 13.00
C TYR A 461 12.38 -12.36 13.60
N LEU A 462 13.21 -11.72 12.78
CA LEU A 462 14.47 -11.11 13.22
C LEU A 462 14.53 -9.59 12.99
N ASP A 463 13.51 -9.00 12.37
CA ASP A 463 13.54 -7.64 11.81
C ASP A 463 14.72 -7.41 10.84
N TYR A 464 15.27 -8.48 10.29
CA TYR A 464 16.49 -8.46 9.49
C TYR A 464 16.17 -8.32 8.00
N SER A 465 16.86 -7.40 7.32
CA SER A 465 16.72 -7.20 5.87
C SER A 465 17.88 -7.86 5.15
N MET A 466 17.59 -8.96 4.47
CA MET A 466 18.57 -9.73 3.70
C MET A 466 18.90 -9.04 2.38
N LEU A 467 20.05 -9.34 1.80
CA LEU A 467 20.40 -8.94 0.44
C LEU A 467 19.53 -9.71 -0.55
N SER A 468 18.72 -9.01 -1.36
CA SER A 468 17.87 -9.72 -2.33
C SER A 468 18.66 -10.16 -3.57
N TYR A 469 18.23 -11.25 -4.22
CA TYR A 469 18.80 -11.70 -5.49
C TYR A 469 18.79 -10.60 -6.58
N THR A 470 17.75 -9.75 -6.58
CA THR A 470 17.65 -8.64 -7.55
C THR A 470 18.68 -7.55 -7.27
N GLU A 471 19.01 -7.27 -6.01
CA GLU A 471 20.09 -6.34 -5.66
C GLU A 471 21.47 -6.92 -5.97
N LEU A 472 21.64 -8.24 -5.81
CA LEU A 472 22.88 -8.94 -6.13
C LEU A 472 23.15 -9.03 -7.64
N ALA A 473 22.22 -9.60 -8.39
CA ALA A 473 22.41 -10.02 -9.79
C ALA A 473 21.56 -9.22 -10.79
N GLY A 474 20.56 -8.46 -10.32
CA GLY A 474 19.56 -7.82 -11.19
C GLY A 474 18.44 -8.77 -11.60
N LYS A 475 17.38 -8.20 -12.21
CA LYS A 475 16.10 -8.89 -12.48
C LYS A 475 16.19 -10.16 -13.33
N ASN A 476 17.26 -10.32 -14.13
CA ASN A 476 17.53 -11.51 -14.95
C ASN A 476 19.01 -11.91 -14.89
N GLY A 477 19.71 -11.53 -13.81
CA GLY A 477 21.12 -11.85 -13.65
C GLY A 477 21.33 -13.34 -13.47
N LYS A 478 22.51 -13.83 -13.89
CA LYS A 478 22.96 -15.18 -13.60
C LYS A 478 23.89 -15.13 -12.40
N ILE A 479 23.64 -15.94 -11.38
CA ILE A 479 24.51 -16.04 -10.21
C ILE A 479 25.96 -16.41 -10.58
N SER A 480 26.16 -17.19 -11.65
CA SER A 480 27.49 -17.53 -12.18
C SER A 480 28.28 -16.31 -12.69
N GLN A 481 27.61 -15.21 -13.01
CA GLN A 481 28.21 -13.96 -13.47
C GLN A 481 28.42 -12.93 -12.34
N VAL A 482 28.01 -13.27 -11.11
CA VAL A 482 28.20 -12.41 -9.94
C VAL A 482 29.62 -12.61 -9.40
N PRO A 483 30.32 -11.53 -8.99
CA PRO A 483 31.59 -11.62 -8.29
C PRO A 483 31.53 -12.53 -7.06
N VAL A 484 32.52 -13.42 -6.90
CA VAL A 484 32.52 -14.45 -5.85
C VAL A 484 32.39 -13.85 -4.45
N ASP A 485 33.03 -12.71 -4.17
CA ASP A 485 32.94 -12.02 -2.88
C ASP A 485 31.49 -11.62 -2.52
N LYS A 486 30.73 -11.13 -3.51
CA LYS A 486 29.32 -10.79 -3.33
C LYS A 486 28.43 -12.02 -3.20
N ALA A 487 28.70 -13.04 -4.01
CA ALA A 487 27.98 -14.31 -3.93
C ALA A 487 28.23 -15.01 -2.59
N THR A 488 29.45 -14.91 -2.04
CA THR A 488 29.78 -15.41 -0.70
C THR A 488 28.91 -14.77 0.36
N PHE A 489 28.77 -13.44 0.34
CA PHE A 489 27.90 -12.76 1.30
C PHE A 489 26.46 -13.25 1.18
N TYR A 490 25.89 -13.19 -0.02
CA TYR A 490 24.50 -13.57 -0.29
C TYR A 490 24.18 -15.00 0.12
N ALA A 491 24.95 -15.97 -0.38
CA ALA A 491 24.65 -17.37 -0.16
C ALA A 491 24.94 -17.80 1.29
N SER A 492 25.98 -17.22 1.92
CA SER A 492 26.26 -17.47 3.33
C SER A 492 25.19 -16.87 4.24
N GLU A 493 24.65 -15.70 3.89
CA GLU A 493 23.51 -15.07 4.58
C GLU A 493 22.27 -15.95 4.49
N ASP A 494 21.94 -16.48 3.30
CA ASP A 494 20.80 -17.39 3.11
C ASP A 494 20.92 -18.65 3.99
N ALA A 495 22.09 -19.31 4.02
CA ALA A 495 22.29 -20.49 4.87
C ALA A 495 22.31 -20.13 6.38
N GLU A 496 22.91 -19.00 6.76
CA GLU A 496 23.05 -18.61 8.17
C GLU A 496 21.73 -18.13 8.79
N ILE A 497 20.92 -17.38 8.04
CA ILE A 497 19.65 -16.86 8.54
C ILE A 497 18.68 -17.98 8.93
N VAL A 498 18.72 -19.12 8.25
CA VAL A 498 17.94 -20.31 8.62
C VAL A 498 18.22 -20.73 10.07
N PHE A 499 19.48 -20.64 10.54
CA PHE A 499 19.80 -20.91 11.94
C PHE A 499 19.17 -19.91 12.89
N ARG A 500 19.29 -18.62 12.59
CA ARG A 500 18.77 -17.55 13.46
C ARG A 500 17.26 -17.63 13.61
N VAL A 501 16.54 -17.98 12.54
CA VAL A 501 15.06 -18.08 12.59
C VAL A 501 14.56 -19.40 13.16
N LYS A 502 15.37 -20.47 13.15
CA LYS A 502 14.93 -21.82 13.49
C LYS A 502 14.25 -21.90 14.85
N ASP A 503 14.90 -21.42 15.91
CA ASP A 503 14.35 -21.55 17.27
C ASP A 503 13.04 -20.75 17.44
N LEU A 504 12.95 -19.59 16.78
CA LEU A 504 11.74 -18.76 16.77
C LEU A 504 10.59 -19.45 16.02
N LEU A 505 10.90 -20.12 14.90
CA LEU A 505 9.93 -20.89 14.14
C LEU A 505 9.51 -22.16 14.89
N VAL A 506 10.42 -22.86 15.56
CA VAL A 506 10.09 -24.01 16.42
C VAL A 506 9.15 -23.60 17.55
N ALA A 507 9.44 -22.49 18.25
CA ALA A 507 8.54 -21.93 19.25
C ALA A 507 7.20 -21.47 18.64
N GLY A 508 7.20 -21.00 17.39
CA GLY A 508 5.98 -20.73 16.61
C GLY A 508 5.13 -21.97 16.39
N LEU A 509 5.73 -23.06 15.92
CA LEU A 509 5.06 -24.35 15.68
C LEU A 509 4.45 -24.91 16.96
N GLU A 510 5.13 -24.77 18.10
CA GLU A 510 4.60 -25.17 19.41
C GLU A 510 3.35 -24.36 19.79
N ARG A 511 3.39 -23.04 19.61
CA ARG A 511 2.26 -22.14 19.92
C ARG A 511 1.00 -22.47 19.12
N VAL A 512 1.15 -22.86 17.85
CA VAL A 512 0.01 -23.25 16.99
C VAL A 512 -0.32 -24.74 17.05
N GLY A 513 0.38 -25.53 17.88
CA GLY A 513 0.16 -26.97 18.02
C GLY A 513 0.58 -27.81 16.81
N ALA A 514 1.43 -27.28 15.93
CA ALA A 514 1.83 -27.91 14.66
C ALA A 514 3.15 -28.71 14.74
N THR A 515 3.83 -28.75 15.89
CA THR A 515 5.14 -29.43 16.05
C THR A 515 5.13 -30.89 15.57
N ARG A 516 4.09 -31.65 15.91
CA ARG A 516 3.97 -33.06 15.48
C ARG A 516 3.74 -33.17 13.97
N LEU A 517 2.90 -32.32 13.39
CA LEU A 517 2.62 -32.31 11.96
C LEU A 517 3.92 -32.00 11.18
N PHE A 518 4.63 -30.96 11.59
CA PHE A 518 5.91 -30.58 11.01
C PHE A 518 6.93 -31.74 11.04
N GLY A 519 7.21 -32.29 12.23
CA GLY A 519 8.30 -33.26 12.40
C GLY A 519 7.98 -34.69 11.98
N LYS A 520 6.71 -35.12 12.01
CA LYS A 520 6.31 -36.51 11.69
C LYS A 520 5.70 -36.68 10.31
N VAL A 521 5.26 -35.60 9.67
CA VAL A 521 4.60 -35.65 8.35
C VAL A 521 5.36 -34.81 7.34
N GLU A 522 5.45 -33.49 7.55
CA GLU A 522 5.95 -32.58 6.52
C GLU A 522 7.44 -32.78 6.22
N VAL A 523 8.30 -32.78 7.25
CA VAL A 523 9.76 -32.96 7.06
C VAL A 523 10.10 -34.31 6.40
N PRO A 524 9.54 -35.47 6.84
CA PRO A 524 9.75 -36.74 6.14
C PRO A 524 9.23 -36.76 4.69
N LEU A 525 8.14 -36.03 4.41
CA LEU A 525 7.53 -35.99 3.08
C LEU A 525 8.43 -35.31 2.05
N VAL A 526 9.26 -34.34 2.45
CA VAL A 526 10.21 -33.64 1.57
C VAL A 526 11.05 -34.62 0.74
N SER A 527 11.67 -35.62 1.39
CA SER A 527 12.50 -36.63 0.71
C SER A 527 11.71 -37.52 -0.24
N VAL A 528 10.44 -37.81 0.10
CA VAL A 528 9.55 -38.61 -0.75
C VAL A 528 9.20 -37.83 -2.01
N LEU A 529 8.81 -36.56 -1.86
CA LEU A 529 8.47 -35.68 -2.99
C LEU A 529 9.67 -35.45 -3.90
N ALA A 530 10.86 -35.18 -3.34
CA ALA A 530 12.09 -35.04 -4.12
C ALA A 530 12.38 -36.29 -4.97
N ARG A 531 12.14 -37.49 -4.41
CA ARG A 531 12.32 -38.76 -5.14
C ARG A 531 11.25 -38.96 -6.22
N MET A 532 9.99 -38.60 -5.95
CA MET A 532 8.91 -38.69 -6.94
C MET A 532 9.19 -37.78 -8.13
N GLU A 533 9.48 -36.50 -7.87
CA GLU A 533 9.75 -35.49 -8.90
C GLU A 533 10.95 -35.87 -9.79
N ARG A 534 11.96 -36.53 -9.22
CA ARG A 534 13.11 -37.02 -9.98
C ARG A 534 12.76 -38.16 -10.93
N ASN A 535 11.81 -39.00 -10.57
CA ASN A 535 11.46 -40.22 -11.33
C ASN A 535 10.40 -39.96 -12.42
N GLY A 536 9.64 -38.86 -12.32
CA GLY A 536 8.55 -38.51 -13.25
C GLY A 536 7.17 -38.76 -12.67
#